data_AF-G1LZY7-F1
#
_entry.id   AF-G1LZY7-F1
#
_cell.length_a   1.000
_cell.length_b   1.000
_cell.length_c   1.000
_cell.angle_alpha   90.00
_cell.angle_beta   90.00
_cell.angle_gamma   90.00
#
_symmetry.space_group_name_H-M   'P 1'
#
loop_
_entity.id
_entity.type
_entity.pdbx_description
1 polymer ?
#
loop_
_entity_poly.entity_id
_entity_poly.type
_entity_poly.pdbx_seq_one_letter_code
_entity_poly.pdbx_strand_id
1 'polypeptide(L)'
;MIPGAPGSPPDLLCSWELGLHVADNYRDSHLTSLTHLPKPPNSNLPGSPLPGGGGLTTSFPAPKLHFKRPDSTRCPGPSRLLTPFLGGSRVALAGSMSFTTHSTFSSNYRSLGSGQSPSHRIRPVSSAASVYAGAGGLAAGMAGGLAGIGGIQGEKETMQDLNDRLASYLERVRSLEADNQRLEMRIREHLEKKGPQVKDWGHYFKTIEELRAQIFASSVDNARIVLQIDNARLAAEDFRVKYETELAMRQSVENDIHGLRKVIDDTNVTRLQLETEIEALKEELLFMKKNHEEEVKGLQNQIANSGLTVELDAPKSQDLSKIMADIRAQYDELAQKNREELDKYWSQQIEESTTVVTTQTAEIGEAEMTLTELRRTAQSLEINLDSMRNLKASLENSLREVETRYVMQMEQLNGVLLHLESELSQTRAEGQRQAQEYEALLNVKVKLEAEIATYRRLLEDGEDFSLTDALDSSSSIQTIQKTTTRRIVDGKVVSETNDTKVLRR
;
A
#
# COMPACT_ATOMS: atom_id res chain seq x y z
N MET A 1 76.51 48.34 -7.84
CA MET A 1 75.72 49.34 -7.09
C MET A 1 75.19 50.36 -8.09
N ILE A 2 73.87 50.43 -8.21
CA ILE A 2 73.00 51.47 -8.82
C ILE A 2 73.27 52.84 -8.12
N PRO A 3 72.89 54.07 -8.60
CA PRO A 3 71.96 54.52 -9.69
C PRO A 3 72.61 55.57 -10.65
N GLY A 4 71.98 56.17 -11.67
CA GLY A 4 70.59 56.24 -12.12
C GLY A 4 70.48 57.13 -13.38
N ALA A 5 69.35 57.02 -14.08
CA ALA A 5 68.98 57.74 -15.31
C ALA A 5 68.80 59.26 -15.11
N PRO A 6 68.82 60.07 -16.20
CA PRO A 6 67.59 60.50 -16.90
C PRO A 6 67.81 60.64 -18.44
N GLY A 7 66.84 60.80 -19.35
CA GLY A 7 65.39 60.93 -19.35
C GLY A 7 64.95 61.15 -20.82
N SER A 8 63.85 60.55 -21.24
CA SER A 8 63.20 60.73 -22.55
C SER A 8 61.85 61.46 -22.37
N PRO A 9 61.39 62.25 -23.36
CA PRO A 9 60.18 63.06 -23.25
C PRO A 9 58.88 62.25 -23.50
N PRO A 10 57.74 62.69 -22.94
CA PRO A 10 56.44 62.04 -23.12
C PRO A 10 55.69 62.63 -24.31
N ASP A 11 54.92 61.80 -25.03
CA ASP A 11 53.58 62.12 -25.55
C ASP A 11 53.06 60.93 -26.39
N LEU A 12 51.74 60.74 -26.38
CA LEU A 12 50.94 59.70 -27.07
C LEU A 12 50.59 58.44 -26.26
N LEU A 13 49.99 58.63 -25.07
CA LEU A 13 48.98 57.71 -24.53
C LEU A 13 47.77 58.52 -24.03
N CYS A 14 46.95 58.97 -24.98
CA CYS A 14 45.60 59.47 -24.75
C CYS A 14 44.71 58.79 -25.79
N SER A 15 44.16 57.60 -25.47
CA SER A 15 42.94 57.04 -26.11
C SER A 15 42.47 55.67 -25.59
N TRP A 16 42.88 55.17 -24.42
CA TRP A 16 42.42 53.85 -23.93
C TRP A 16 42.00 53.82 -22.45
N GLU A 17 41.48 54.93 -21.93
CA GLU A 17 41.02 55.00 -20.52
C GLU A 17 39.67 55.73 -20.36
N LEU A 18 38.69 55.39 -21.20
CA LEU A 18 37.30 55.87 -21.10
C LEU A 18 36.24 54.75 -21.25
N GLY A 19 36.58 53.49 -20.94
CA GLY A 19 35.72 52.34 -21.19
C GLY A 19 35.35 51.45 -19.99
N LEU A 20 35.60 51.88 -18.74
CA LEU A 20 35.37 51.02 -17.56
C LEU A 20 34.95 51.79 -16.29
N HIS A 21 34.21 52.90 -16.44
CA HIS A 21 33.71 53.70 -15.31
C HIS A 21 32.21 54.05 -15.40
N VAL A 22 31.38 53.16 -15.98
CA VAL A 22 29.91 53.32 -16.01
C VAL A 22 29.14 52.09 -15.48
N ALA A 23 29.80 51.02 -15.02
CA ALA A 23 29.12 49.80 -14.59
C ALA A 23 29.15 49.48 -13.07
N ASP A 24 29.67 50.37 -12.22
CA ASP A 24 29.71 50.15 -10.76
C ASP A 24 28.82 51.09 -9.93
N ASN A 25 27.99 51.94 -10.57
CA ASN A 25 27.19 52.95 -9.86
C ASN A 25 25.67 52.67 -9.79
N TYR A 26 25.24 51.40 -9.85
CA TYR A 26 23.82 51.05 -9.72
C TYR A 26 23.50 49.92 -8.74
N ARG A 27 24.41 49.58 -7.83
CA ARG A 27 24.19 48.49 -6.86
C ARG A 27 24.46 48.78 -5.39
N ASP A 28 24.71 50.03 -5.00
CA ASP A 28 25.02 50.39 -3.61
C ASP A 28 24.18 51.54 -3.02
N SER A 29 22.97 51.76 -3.54
CA SER A 29 21.97 52.60 -2.90
C SER A 29 20.68 51.83 -2.76
N HIS A 30 20.55 51.04 -1.68
CA HIS A 30 19.32 50.66 -0.98
C HIS A 30 19.56 49.35 -0.23
N LEU A 31 20.30 49.40 0.88
CA LEU A 31 20.17 48.46 2.01
C LEU A 31 21.12 48.89 3.13
N THR A 32 20.72 49.89 3.93
CA THR A 32 20.92 49.93 5.40
C THR A 32 20.43 51.27 5.98
N SER A 33 19.23 51.28 6.56
CA SER A 33 19.00 51.85 7.89
C SER A 33 17.55 51.66 8.33
N LEU A 34 17.39 51.42 9.64
CA LEU A 34 16.19 51.59 10.46
C LEU A 34 15.20 50.42 10.58
N THR A 35 15.65 49.49 11.42
CA THR A 35 14.90 48.95 12.58
C THR A 35 13.94 49.95 13.25
N HIS A 36 12.63 49.69 13.24
CA HIS A 36 11.71 49.78 14.40
C HIS A 36 10.26 49.33 14.06
N LEU A 37 9.73 48.45 14.93
CA LEU A 37 8.36 47.87 15.16
C LEU A 37 7.09 48.67 14.71
N PRO A 38 5.85 48.08 14.65
CA PRO A 38 5.32 46.96 15.48
C PRO A 38 4.37 45.91 14.83
N LYS A 39 4.10 44.87 15.65
CA LYS A 39 3.15 43.73 15.48
C LYS A 39 1.68 44.14 15.23
N PRO A 40 0.87 43.30 14.55
CA PRO A 40 -0.59 43.40 14.59
C PRO A 40 -1.19 42.73 15.85
N PRO A 41 -2.36 43.18 16.33
CA PRO A 41 -2.88 42.80 17.64
C PRO A 41 -3.73 41.51 17.62
N ASN A 42 -3.59 40.75 18.70
CA ASN A 42 -4.61 39.82 19.20
C ASN A 42 -5.87 40.61 19.60
N SER A 43 -7.04 40.10 19.22
CA SER A 43 -8.28 40.36 19.95
C SER A 43 -9.06 39.05 20.09
N ASN A 44 -9.27 38.68 21.35
CA ASN A 44 -10.21 37.65 21.78
C ASN A 44 -11.54 38.33 22.17
N LEU A 45 -12.62 37.53 22.05
CA LEU A 45 -13.95 37.59 22.70
C LEU A 45 -15.08 38.39 22.00
N PRO A 46 -16.36 38.07 22.27
CA PRO A 46 -17.02 36.76 22.34
C PRO A 46 -18.41 36.73 21.62
N GLY A 47 -19.03 35.55 21.49
CA GLY A 47 -20.50 35.41 21.55
C GLY A 47 -21.32 35.33 20.25
N SER A 48 -21.97 34.16 20.08
CA SER A 48 -23.08 33.71 19.21
C SER A 48 -24.29 34.69 19.11
N PRO A 49 -25.36 34.46 18.30
CA PRO A 49 -25.82 33.21 17.67
C PRO A 49 -26.41 33.26 16.23
N LEU A 50 -26.73 32.05 15.75
CA LEU A 50 -27.50 31.64 14.55
C LEU A 50 -28.81 32.45 14.30
N PRO A 51 -29.30 32.49 13.04
CA PRO A 51 -30.30 31.49 12.59
C PRO A 51 -30.00 30.94 11.18
N GLY A 52 -30.32 29.67 10.88
CA GLY A 52 -31.55 29.30 10.15
C GLY A 52 -31.42 29.61 8.65
N GLY A 53 -31.09 28.64 7.79
CA GLY A 53 -32.05 27.65 7.30
C GLY A 53 -32.78 28.19 6.07
N GLY A 54 -32.40 27.74 4.87
CA GLY A 54 -33.10 28.12 3.64
C GLY A 54 -32.34 27.67 2.38
N GLY A 55 -32.60 26.44 1.94
CA GLY A 55 -32.07 25.92 0.69
C GLY A 55 -32.69 26.60 -0.52
N LEU A 56 -31.87 26.83 -1.54
CA LEU A 56 -32.33 26.97 -2.92
C LEU A 56 -31.34 26.26 -3.83
N THR A 57 -31.81 25.13 -4.35
CA THR A 57 -31.23 24.39 -5.46
C THR A 57 -31.32 25.23 -6.72
N THR A 58 -30.19 25.58 -7.33
CA THR A 58 -30.15 26.07 -8.71
C THR A 58 -29.22 25.20 -9.53
N SER A 59 -29.84 24.29 -10.26
CA SER A 59 -29.27 23.51 -11.35
C SER A 59 -28.82 24.42 -12.49
N PHE A 60 -27.55 24.33 -12.88
CA PHE A 60 -27.09 24.71 -14.21
C PHE A 60 -26.39 23.50 -14.85
N PRO A 61 -26.71 23.13 -16.10
CA PRO A 61 -26.19 21.93 -16.74
C PRO A 61 -24.79 22.18 -17.33
N ALA A 62 -23.87 21.25 -17.08
CA ALA A 62 -22.57 21.19 -17.75
C ALA A 62 -22.72 20.64 -19.20
N PRO A 63 -21.96 21.16 -20.18
CA PRO A 63 -21.99 20.67 -21.55
C PRO A 63 -21.28 19.32 -21.69
N LYS A 64 -21.95 18.38 -22.36
CA LYS A 64 -21.40 17.07 -22.78
C LYS A 64 -20.32 17.27 -23.84
N LEU A 65 -19.06 17.05 -23.50
CA LEU A 65 -18.00 16.85 -24.48
C LEU A 65 -17.82 15.35 -24.73
N HIS A 66 -18.15 14.91 -25.95
CA HIS A 66 -17.83 13.60 -26.49
C HIS A 66 -16.31 13.49 -26.69
N PHE A 67 -15.64 12.68 -25.87
CA PHE A 67 -14.26 12.28 -26.14
C PHE A 67 -14.24 10.95 -26.90
N LYS A 68 -13.93 11.04 -28.18
CA LYS A 68 -13.75 9.93 -29.12
C LYS A 68 -12.36 9.35 -28.86
N ARG A 69 -12.26 8.05 -28.50
CA ARG A 69 -10.97 7.34 -28.45
C ARG A 69 -10.38 7.29 -29.86
N PRO A 70 -9.10 7.64 -30.07
CA PRO A 70 -8.40 7.25 -31.28
C PRO A 70 -7.68 5.91 -31.09
N ASP A 71 -7.77 5.10 -32.14
CA ASP A 71 -7.20 3.79 -32.28
C ASP A 71 -5.66 3.79 -32.26
N SER A 72 -5.14 2.64 -31.82
CA SER A 72 -3.75 2.23 -31.88
C SER A 72 -3.26 2.15 -33.33
N THR A 73 -2.37 3.08 -33.71
CA THR A 73 -1.52 2.95 -34.89
C THR A 73 -0.06 3.17 -34.54
N ARG A 74 0.64 2.04 -34.36
CA ARG A 74 2.00 1.71 -34.80
C ARG A 74 2.84 2.91 -35.33
N CYS A 75 3.80 3.36 -34.52
CA CYS A 75 4.92 4.21 -34.99
C CYS A 75 6.00 3.35 -35.67
N PRO A 76 6.62 3.81 -36.78
CA PRO A 76 7.79 3.18 -37.38
C PRO A 76 9.09 3.64 -36.70
N GLY A 77 10.08 2.73 -36.64
CA GLY A 77 11.41 2.98 -36.09
C GLY A 77 12.29 3.88 -36.97
N PRO A 78 13.46 4.30 -36.46
CA PRO A 78 14.26 5.36 -37.09
C PRO A 78 15.08 4.86 -38.28
N SER A 79 15.06 5.65 -39.34
CA SER A 79 15.87 5.54 -40.55
C SER A 79 17.35 5.76 -40.25
N ARG A 80 18.20 4.79 -40.61
CA ARG A 80 19.66 4.94 -40.64
C ARG A 80 20.09 5.59 -41.95
N LEU A 81 20.89 6.65 -41.85
CA LEU A 81 21.61 7.29 -42.95
C LEU A 81 22.76 6.38 -43.44
N LEU A 82 22.86 6.26 -44.77
CA LEU A 82 23.92 5.58 -45.51
C LEU A 82 25.00 6.58 -45.90
N THR A 83 26.26 6.24 -45.67
CA THR A 83 27.42 6.75 -46.41
C THR A 83 28.23 5.58 -46.96
N PRO A 84 28.71 5.61 -48.22
CA PRO A 84 29.44 4.51 -48.84
C PRO A 84 30.96 4.69 -48.70
N PHE A 85 31.76 3.61 -48.74
CA PHE A 85 33.00 3.51 -49.54
C PHE A 85 33.64 2.10 -49.48
N LEU A 86 33.84 1.54 -50.68
CA LEU A 86 34.85 0.62 -51.23
C LEU A 86 35.70 -0.31 -50.32
N GLY A 87 35.46 -1.63 -50.49
CA GLY A 87 36.39 -2.60 -51.11
C GLY A 87 37.78 -2.87 -50.50
N GLY A 88 37.98 -4.07 -49.95
CA GLY A 88 39.31 -4.66 -49.73
C GLY A 88 39.30 -5.99 -48.95
N SER A 89 39.61 -7.10 -49.62
CA SER A 89 39.74 -8.45 -49.04
C SER A 89 40.98 -8.59 -48.14
N ARG A 90 40.86 -9.31 -47.01
CA ARG A 90 41.79 -10.41 -46.57
C ARG A 90 41.46 -10.98 -45.17
N VAL A 91 41.31 -12.31 -45.13
CA VAL A 91 41.85 -13.32 -44.19
C VAL A 91 41.66 -13.17 -42.66
N ALA A 92 40.92 -14.16 -42.13
CA ALA A 92 40.94 -14.83 -40.81
C ALA A 92 41.77 -14.27 -39.64
N LEU A 93 41.15 -14.17 -38.45
CA LEU A 93 41.42 -15.07 -37.32
C LEU A 93 40.38 -14.92 -36.20
N ALA A 94 40.24 -15.99 -35.42
CA ALA A 94 39.25 -16.24 -34.39
C ALA A 94 39.29 -15.27 -33.20
N GLY A 95 38.11 -15.03 -32.60
CA GLY A 95 37.95 -14.35 -31.32
C GLY A 95 36.53 -14.59 -30.80
N SER A 96 36.38 -15.62 -29.98
CA SER A 96 35.16 -16.01 -29.28
C SER A 96 34.69 -14.92 -28.33
N MET A 97 33.44 -14.46 -28.41
CA MET A 97 32.74 -13.84 -27.27
C MET A 97 31.25 -14.16 -27.30
N SER A 98 30.81 -14.72 -26.17
CA SER A 98 29.51 -15.30 -25.88
C SER A 98 28.38 -14.27 -25.85
N PHE A 99 27.22 -14.66 -26.38
CA PHE A 99 25.96 -13.94 -26.23
C PHE A 99 25.35 -14.20 -24.84
N THR A 100 25.04 -13.12 -24.13
CA THR A 100 24.21 -13.12 -22.92
C THR A 100 22.74 -13.16 -23.32
N THR A 101 22.06 -14.28 -23.05
CA THR A 101 20.60 -14.40 -23.16
C THR A 101 19.94 -13.99 -21.84
N HIS A 102 19.22 -12.87 -21.87
CA HIS A 102 18.26 -12.51 -20.82
C HIS A 102 17.01 -13.39 -20.94
N SER A 103 16.65 -14.09 -19.87
CA SER A 103 15.34 -14.71 -19.71
C SER A 103 14.47 -13.84 -18.81
N THR A 104 13.32 -13.41 -19.35
CA THR A 104 12.26 -12.72 -18.62
C THR A 104 11.38 -13.77 -17.93
N PHE A 105 11.45 -13.86 -16.59
CA PHE A 105 10.50 -14.64 -15.81
C PHE A 105 9.34 -13.73 -15.38
N SER A 106 8.20 -13.91 -16.05
CA SER A 106 6.92 -13.30 -15.69
C SER A 106 6.32 -14.05 -14.49
N SER A 107 6.17 -13.37 -13.35
CA SER A 107 5.51 -13.92 -12.17
C SER A 107 4.08 -13.38 -12.07
N ASN A 108 3.12 -14.24 -12.39
CA ASN A 108 1.70 -13.98 -12.18
C ASN A 108 1.38 -14.15 -10.69
N TYR A 109 0.93 -13.06 -10.05
CA TYR A 109 0.33 -13.09 -8.73
C TYR A 109 -1.00 -13.86 -8.77
N ARG A 110 -1.08 -14.97 -8.04
CA ARG A 110 -2.37 -15.54 -7.59
C ARG A 110 -2.50 -15.35 -6.09
N SER A 111 -3.42 -14.48 -5.74
CA SER A 111 -3.98 -14.25 -4.41
C SER A 111 -4.55 -15.57 -3.85
N LEU A 112 -4.06 -16.02 -2.69
CA LEU A 112 -4.72 -17.05 -1.90
C LEU A 112 -5.92 -16.43 -1.18
N GLY A 113 -7.11 -16.66 -1.74
CA GLY A 113 -8.38 -16.45 -1.04
C GLY A 113 -8.68 -17.62 -0.10
N SER A 114 -9.08 -17.27 1.11
CA SER A 114 -9.58 -18.15 2.17
C SER A 114 -10.70 -19.08 1.67
N GLY A 115 -10.43 -20.39 1.66
CA GLY A 115 -11.38 -21.44 1.35
C GLY A 115 -12.05 -21.96 2.61
N GLN A 116 -13.23 -21.43 2.90
CA GLN A 116 -14.14 -21.85 3.96
C GLN A 116 -14.57 -23.32 3.76
N SER A 117 -14.41 -24.15 4.80
CA SER A 117 -14.78 -25.57 4.76
C SER A 117 -16.32 -25.75 4.67
N PRO A 118 -16.84 -26.66 3.84
CA PRO A 118 -18.27 -26.98 3.82
C PRO A 118 -18.66 -27.79 5.06
N SER A 119 -19.50 -27.20 5.92
CA SER A 119 -20.14 -27.92 7.02
C SER A 119 -21.31 -28.75 6.49
N HIS A 120 -21.16 -30.07 6.42
CA HIS A 120 -22.28 -30.98 6.18
C HIS A 120 -23.21 -31.01 7.39
N ARG A 121 -24.31 -30.24 7.34
CA ARG A 121 -25.43 -30.33 8.28
C ARG A 121 -26.43 -31.37 7.75
N ILE A 122 -26.48 -32.52 8.41
CA ILE A 122 -27.53 -33.54 8.19
C ILE A 122 -28.83 -33.00 8.77
N ARG A 123 -29.83 -32.78 7.91
CA ARG A 123 -31.24 -32.53 8.28
C ARG A 123 -31.94 -33.89 8.46
N PRO A 124 -32.71 -34.12 9.54
CA PRO A 124 -33.65 -35.23 9.55
C PRO A 124 -34.88 -34.88 8.71
N VAL A 125 -35.24 -35.77 7.80
CA VAL A 125 -36.53 -35.80 7.11
C VAL A 125 -37.54 -36.43 8.07
N SER A 126 -38.53 -35.66 8.50
CA SER A 126 -39.73 -36.16 9.17
C SER A 126 -40.87 -36.14 8.18
N SER A 127 -41.25 -37.33 7.70
CA SER A 127 -42.49 -37.55 6.94
C SER A 127 -43.43 -38.36 7.82
N ALA A 128 -44.50 -37.73 8.29
CA ALA A 128 -45.76 -38.40 8.63
C ALA A 128 -46.86 -37.34 8.54
N ALA A 129 -47.48 -37.28 7.36
CA ALA A 129 -48.65 -36.47 7.09
C ALA A 129 -49.84 -37.02 7.90
N SER A 130 -50.42 -36.17 8.73
CA SER A 130 -51.73 -36.37 9.35
C SER A 130 -52.81 -36.18 8.29
N VAL A 131 -53.45 -37.27 7.87
CA VAL A 131 -54.61 -37.22 6.99
C VAL A 131 -55.85 -37.07 7.87
N TYR A 132 -56.26 -35.83 8.10
CA TYR A 132 -57.59 -35.51 8.61
C TYR A 132 -58.57 -35.61 7.45
N ALA A 133 -59.06 -36.82 7.17
CA ALA A 133 -60.11 -37.05 6.19
C ALA A 133 -61.46 -37.05 6.91
N GLY A 134 -62.21 -35.95 6.77
CA GLY A 134 -63.61 -35.89 7.10
C GLY A 134 -64.44 -36.74 6.13
N ALA A 135 -65.14 -37.72 6.65
CA ALA A 135 -66.33 -38.32 6.07
C ALA A 135 -67.40 -38.21 7.17
N GLY A 136 -68.46 -37.43 7.01
CA GLY A 136 -69.44 -37.61 5.94
C GLY A 136 -70.43 -38.64 6.44
N GLY A 137 -71.51 -38.17 7.07
CA GLY A 137 -72.39 -38.99 7.90
C GLY A 137 -73.23 -40.01 7.15
N LEU A 138 -73.79 -40.94 7.91
CA LEU A 138 -75.01 -41.66 7.58
C LEU A 138 -75.84 -41.83 8.86
N ALA A 139 -76.90 -41.05 8.93
CA ALA A 139 -78.04 -41.29 9.78
C ALA A 139 -78.91 -42.38 9.14
N ALA A 140 -79.09 -43.49 9.85
CA ALA A 140 -80.18 -44.45 9.67
C ALA A 140 -80.44 -44.99 11.09
N GLY A 141 -81.57 -44.76 11.74
CA GLY A 141 -82.91 -44.94 11.20
C GLY A 141 -83.34 -46.39 11.46
N MET A 142 -83.58 -46.75 12.71
CA MET A 142 -84.44 -47.89 13.04
C MET A 142 -85.35 -47.53 14.21
N ALA A 143 -86.59 -47.23 13.83
CA ALA A 143 -87.75 -47.10 14.69
C ALA A 143 -88.56 -48.41 14.61
N GLY A 144 -89.14 -48.80 15.74
CA GLY A 144 -90.05 -49.95 15.90
C GLY A 144 -89.70 -50.65 17.20
N GLY A 145 -90.40 -50.51 18.32
CA GLY A 145 -91.84 -50.33 18.51
C GLY A 145 -92.43 -51.66 18.98
N LEU A 146 -92.82 -51.75 20.26
CA LEU A 146 -94.18 -52.11 20.74
C LEU A 146 -94.15 -52.72 22.17
N ALA A 147 -94.96 -52.12 23.04
CA ALA A 147 -95.80 -52.71 24.09
C ALA A 147 -95.22 -53.72 25.12
N GLY A 148 -95.12 -53.25 26.37
CA GLY A 148 -96.11 -53.59 27.41
C GLY A 148 -96.02 -54.94 28.14
N ILE A 149 -95.84 -54.82 29.46
CA ILE A 149 -96.38 -55.66 30.55
C ILE A 149 -95.59 -56.93 30.92
N GLY A 150 -95.10 -56.98 32.16
CA GLY A 150 -94.79 -58.25 32.85
C GLY A 150 -93.56 -58.21 33.74
N GLY A 151 -93.75 -58.09 35.06
CA GLY A 151 -92.69 -58.08 36.05
C GLY A 151 -92.00 -59.44 36.27
N ILE A 152 -90.81 -59.37 36.87
CA ILE A 152 -90.11 -60.40 37.67
C ILE A 152 -89.26 -61.45 36.88
N GLN A 153 -89.20 -61.44 35.55
CA GLN A 153 -88.24 -62.29 34.78
C GLN A 153 -87.11 -61.54 34.04
N GLY A 154 -87.22 -60.22 33.84
CA GLY A 154 -86.20 -59.43 33.13
C GLY A 154 -84.89 -59.24 33.90
N GLU A 155 -84.92 -59.17 35.23
CA GLU A 155 -83.71 -58.91 36.04
C GLU A 155 -82.71 -60.06 35.95
N LYS A 156 -83.18 -61.31 35.86
CA LYS A 156 -82.32 -62.50 35.77
C LYS A 156 -81.65 -62.63 34.40
N GLU A 157 -82.36 -62.34 33.32
CA GLU A 157 -81.77 -62.31 31.97
C GLU A 157 -80.79 -61.15 31.83
N THR A 158 -81.09 -59.97 32.40
CA THR A 158 -80.13 -58.86 32.43
C THR A 158 -78.87 -59.20 33.23
N MET A 159 -79.00 -59.92 34.35
CA MET A 159 -77.85 -60.39 35.13
C MET A 159 -77.05 -61.49 34.42
N GLN A 160 -77.70 -62.33 33.62
CA GLN A 160 -77.01 -63.32 32.79
C GLN A 160 -76.25 -62.64 31.64
N ASP A 161 -76.84 -61.68 30.93
CA ASP A 161 -76.15 -60.91 29.89
C ASP A 161 -74.93 -60.13 30.45
N LEU A 162 -75.07 -59.55 31.64
CA LEU A 162 -73.96 -58.91 32.36
C LEU A 162 -72.85 -59.90 32.74
N ASN A 163 -73.21 -61.09 33.23
CA ASN A 163 -72.24 -62.13 33.57
C ASN A 163 -71.55 -62.70 32.32
N ASP A 164 -72.27 -62.89 31.21
CA ASP A 164 -71.72 -63.35 29.94
C ASP A 164 -70.78 -62.30 29.34
N ARG A 165 -71.16 -61.01 29.44
CA ARG A 165 -70.25 -59.90 29.13
C ARG A 165 -69.02 -59.91 30.02
N LEU A 166 -69.16 -60.04 31.34
CA LEU A 166 -68.02 -60.10 32.27
C LEU A 166 -67.11 -61.29 31.95
N ALA A 167 -67.67 -62.46 31.66
CA ALA A 167 -66.91 -63.63 31.23
C ALA A 167 -66.14 -63.36 29.93
N SER A 168 -66.76 -62.73 28.94
CA SER A 168 -66.10 -62.33 27.70
C SER A 168 -64.98 -61.28 27.92
N TYR A 169 -65.17 -60.35 28.87
CA TYR A 169 -64.15 -59.39 29.26
C TYR A 169 -62.97 -60.08 29.97
N LEU A 170 -63.24 -61.00 30.89
CA LEU A 170 -62.21 -61.76 31.59
C LEU A 170 -61.42 -62.66 30.63
N GLU A 171 -62.09 -63.32 29.68
CA GLU A 171 -61.46 -64.08 28.60
C GLU A 171 -60.53 -63.18 27.77
N ARG A 172 -60.99 -61.97 27.44
CA ARG A 172 -60.21 -61.00 26.67
C ARG A 172 -59.02 -60.45 27.43
N VAL A 173 -59.16 -60.16 28.73
CA VAL A 173 -58.05 -59.75 29.60
C VAL A 173 -56.99 -60.85 29.65
N ARG A 174 -57.40 -62.12 29.85
CA ARG A 174 -56.46 -63.26 29.84
C ARG A 174 -55.74 -63.41 28.50
N SER A 175 -56.44 -63.24 27.37
CA SER A 175 -55.79 -63.26 26.05
C SER A 175 -54.78 -62.13 25.87
N LEU A 176 -55.09 -60.93 26.36
CA LEU A 176 -54.22 -59.75 26.26
C LEU A 176 -53.01 -59.88 27.19
N GLU A 177 -53.18 -60.45 28.38
CA GLU A 177 -52.08 -60.76 29.29
C GLU A 177 -51.12 -61.79 28.68
N ALA A 178 -51.65 -62.84 28.05
CA ALA A 178 -50.84 -63.84 27.35
C ALA A 178 -50.07 -63.24 26.16
N ASP A 179 -50.73 -62.38 25.38
CA ASP A 179 -50.08 -61.67 24.27
C ASP A 179 -49.02 -60.68 24.75
N ASN A 180 -49.26 -59.95 25.86
CA ASN A 180 -48.27 -59.06 26.46
C ASN A 180 -47.04 -59.82 26.95
N GLN A 181 -47.23 -60.94 27.66
CA GLN A 181 -46.12 -61.78 28.11
C GLN A 181 -45.29 -62.29 26.92
N ARG A 182 -45.96 -62.66 25.81
CA ARG A 182 -45.29 -63.08 24.58
C ARG A 182 -44.50 -61.94 23.93
N LEU A 183 -45.05 -60.72 23.91
CA LEU A 183 -44.36 -59.54 23.40
C LEU A 183 -43.16 -59.16 24.26
N GLU A 184 -43.28 -59.21 25.58
CA GLU A 184 -42.17 -58.97 26.52
C GLU A 184 -41.02 -59.96 26.34
N MET A 185 -41.32 -61.25 26.12
CA MET A 185 -40.29 -62.24 25.79
C MET A 185 -39.60 -61.92 24.47
N ARG A 186 -40.35 -61.56 23.42
CA ARG A 186 -39.77 -61.15 22.12
C ARG A 186 -38.91 -59.90 22.23
N ILE A 187 -39.31 -58.92 23.05
CA ILE A 187 -38.52 -57.70 23.30
C ILE A 187 -37.21 -58.07 24.00
N ARG A 188 -37.26 -58.91 25.04
CA ARG A 188 -36.06 -59.39 25.74
C ARG A 188 -35.12 -60.14 24.81
N GLU A 189 -35.61 -61.10 24.05
CA GLU A 189 -34.81 -61.83 23.06
C GLU A 189 -34.18 -60.90 22.01
N HIS A 190 -34.89 -59.87 21.56
CA HIS A 190 -34.37 -58.91 20.57
C HIS A 190 -33.30 -57.99 21.16
N LEU A 191 -33.41 -57.63 22.44
CA LEU A 191 -32.41 -56.85 23.15
C LEU A 191 -31.15 -57.69 23.43
N GLU A 192 -31.31 -58.94 23.84
CA GLU A 192 -30.20 -59.88 24.04
C GLU A 192 -29.45 -60.16 22.73
N LYS A 193 -30.18 -60.40 21.62
CA LYS A 193 -29.58 -60.61 20.29
C LYS A 193 -28.84 -59.37 19.76
N LYS A 194 -29.24 -58.16 20.17
CA LYS A 194 -28.60 -56.92 19.72
C LYS A 194 -27.26 -56.64 20.40
N GLY A 195 -27.01 -57.21 21.58
CA GLY A 195 -25.80 -57.00 22.37
C GLY A 195 -25.45 -55.52 22.63
N PRO A 196 -24.42 -55.21 23.44
CA PRO A 196 -23.88 -53.86 23.50
C PRO A 196 -23.14 -53.57 22.18
N GLN A 197 -23.73 -52.78 21.29
CA GLN A 197 -23.04 -52.27 20.11
C GLN A 197 -22.03 -51.18 20.50
N VAL A 198 -20.94 -51.58 21.15
CA VAL A 198 -19.77 -50.70 21.31
C VAL A 198 -19.01 -50.74 20.00
N LYS A 199 -19.24 -49.76 19.13
CA LYS A 199 -18.42 -49.56 17.93
C LYS A 199 -17.10 -48.94 18.36
N ASP A 200 -15.99 -49.62 18.12
CA ASP A 200 -14.66 -49.13 18.47
C ASP A 200 -14.17 -48.05 17.49
N TRP A 201 -14.38 -46.79 17.85
CA TRP A 201 -13.93 -45.63 17.09
C TRP A 201 -12.45 -45.26 17.32
N GLY A 202 -11.73 -46.01 18.15
CA GLY A 202 -10.35 -45.71 18.58
C GLY A 202 -9.35 -45.50 17.43
N HIS A 203 -9.49 -46.24 16.34
CA HIS A 203 -8.61 -46.12 15.18
C HIS A 203 -8.78 -44.78 14.43
N TYR A 204 -9.99 -44.21 14.38
CA TYR A 204 -10.21 -42.89 13.79
C TYR A 204 -9.60 -41.78 14.64
N PHE A 205 -9.58 -41.93 15.97
CA PHE A 205 -8.93 -40.94 16.83
C PHE A 205 -7.42 -40.89 16.58
N LYS A 206 -6.78 -42.06 16.41
CA LYS A 206 -5.35 -42.13 16.06
C LYS A 206 -5.05 -41.45 14.73
N THR A 207 -5.83 -41.71 13.68
CA THR A 207 -5.62 -41.06 12.38
C THR A 207 -5.91 -39.55 12.42
N ILE A 208 -6.90 -39.11 13.20
CA ILE A 208 -7.17 -37.68 13.41
C ILE A 208 -6.00 -37.00 14.13
N GLU A 209 -5.42 -37.65 15.15
CA GLU A 209 -4.25 -37.13 15.86
C GLU A 209 -3.02 -37.04 14.96
N GLU A 210 -2.75 -38.08 14.17
CA GLU A 210 -1.66 -38.08 13.18
C GLU A 210 -1.81 -36.96 12.15
N LEU A 211 -3.02 -36.77 11.60
CA LEU A 211 -3.31 -35.70 10.65
C LEU A 211 -3.15 -34.31 11.29
N ARG A 212 -3.59 -34.13 12.54
CA ARG A 212 -3.40 -32.87 13.27
C ARG A 212 -1.91 -32.57 13.50
N ALA A 213 -1.13 -33.60 13.85
CA ALA A 213 0.32 -33.46 14.02
C ALA A 213 1.00 -33.08 12.69
N GLN A 214 0.61 -33.68 11.57
CA GLN A 214 1.13 -33.33 10.24
C GLN A 214 0.76 -31.90 9.84
N ILE A 215 -0.48 -31.47 10.08
CA ILE A 215 -0.92 -30.09 9.81
C ILE A 215 -0.09 -29.10 10.64
N PHE A 216 0.13 -29.41 11.92
CA PHE A 216 0.92 -28.55 12.80
C PHE A 216 2.38 -28.46 12.33
N ALA A 217 3.02 -29.60 12.02
CA ALA A 217 4.38 -29.63 11.49
C ALA A 217 4.49 -28.81 10.20
N SER A 218 3.56 -29.01 9.25
CA SER A 218 3.52 -28.23 8.01
C SER A 218 3.28 -26.74 8.25
N SER A 219 2.46 -26.36 9.23
CA SER A 219 2.25 -24.96 9.59
C SER A 219 3.52 -24.30 10.14
N VAL A 220 4.30 -25.01 10.96
CA VAL A 220 5.58 -24.53 11.48
C VAL A 220 6.62 -24.41 10.36
N ASP A 221 6.70 -25.42 9.49
CA ASP A 221 7.60 -25.38 8.33
C ASP A 221 7.24 -24.25 7.36
N ASN A 222 5.96 -24.01 7.13
CA ASN A 222 5.50 -22.87 6.33
C ASN A 222 5.93 -21.54 6.95
N ALA A 223 5.78 -21.37 8.27
CA ALA A 223 6.25 -20.16 8.97
C ALA A 223 7.77 -19.99 8.85
N ARG A 224 8.53 -21.08 8.96
CA ARG A 224 9.99 -21.07 8.76
C ARG A 224 10.37 -20.64 7.34
N ILE A 225 9.70 -21.17 6.32
CA ILE A 225 9.96 -20.82 4.91
C ILE A 225 9.63 -19.34 4.66
N VAL A 226 8.53 -18.83 5.20
CA VAL A 226 8.16 -17.41 5.09
C VAL A 226 9.27 -16.52 5.67
N LEU A 227 9.79 -16.85 6.86
CA LEU A 227 10.91 -16.11 7.46
C LEU A 227 12.19 -16.18 6.61
N GLN A 228 12.49 -17.32 5.99
CA GLN A 228 13.62 -17.45 5.08
C GLN A 228 13.45 -16.62 3.81
N ILE A 229 12.24 -16.55 3.27
CA ILE A 229 11.90 -15.70 2.12
C ILE A 229 12.10 -14.23 2.48
N ASP A 230 11.60 -13.79 3.64
CA ASP A 230 11.74 -12.41 4.08
C ASP A 230 13.21 -12.05 4.35
N ASN A 231 13.97 -12.95 4.96
CA ASN A 231 15.41 -12.76 5.15
C ASN A 231 16.16 -12.64 3.82
N ALA A 232 15.88 -13.53 2.85
CA ALA A 232 16.49 -13.47 1.52
C ALA A 232 16.11 -12.19 0.76
N ARG A 233 14.87 -11.71 0.91
CA ARG A 233 14.42 -10.44 0.34
C ARG A 233 15.14 -9.25 0.94
N LEU A 234 15.27 -9.19 2.26
CA LEU A 234 16.01 -8.13 2.94
C LEU A 234 17.49 -8.13 2.53
N ALA A 235 18.13 -9.29 2.46
CA ALA A 235 19.50 -9.40 2.00
C ALA A 235 19.68 -8.95 0.54
N ALA A 236 18.74 -9.30 -0.35
CA ALA A 236 18.77 -8.86 -1.73
C ALA A 236 18.61 -7.33 -1.85
N GLU A 237 17.73 -6.74 -1.04
CA GLU A 237 17.51 -5.30 -0.99
C GLU A 237 18.74 -4.55 -0.44
N ASP A 238 19.39 -5.08 0.60
CA ASP A 238 20.66 -4.55 1.11
C ASP A 238 21.76 -4.55 0.03
N PHE A 239 21.86 -5.62 -0.76
CA PHE A 239 22.80 -5.67 -1.87
C PHE A 239 22.42 -4.73 -3.01
N ARG A 240 21.13 -4.56 -3.30
CA ARG A 240 20.65 -3.60 -4.31
C ARG A 240 21.06 -2.18 -3.94
N VAL A 241 20.80 -1.75 -2.72
CA VAL A 241 21.17 -0.41 -2.23
C VAL A 241 22.69 -0.22 -2.29
N LYS A 242 23.48 -1.20 -1.81
CA LYS A 242 24.95 -1.14 -1.91
C LYS A 242 25.43 -1.01 -3.35
N TYR A 243 24.87 -1.80 -4.26
CA TYR A 243 25.19 -1.72 -5.69
C TYR A 243 24.86 -0.35 -6.28
N GLU A 244 23.69 0.22 -5.97
CA GLU A 244 23.30 1.55 -6.44
C GLU A 244 24.24 2.64 -5.92
N THR A 245 24.65 2.55 -4.65
CA THR A 245 25.63 3.51 -4.07
C THR A 245 27.01 3.39 -4.72
N GLU A 246 27.51 2.18 -4.93
CA GLU A 246 28.79 1.94 -5.61
C GLU A 246 28.75 2.38 -7.08
N LEU A 247 27.63 2.13 -7.77
CA LEU A 247 27.44 2.56 -9.15
C LEU A 247 27.47 4.10 -9.24
N ALA A 248 26.79 4.80 -8.33
CA ALA A 248 26.81 6.25 -8.29
C ALA A 248 28.22 6.81 -8.04
N MET A 249 28.96 6.22 -7.09
CA MET A 249 30.37 6.61 -6.84
C MET A 249 31.24 6.34 -8.07
N ARG A 250 31.07 5.18 -8.73
CA ARG A 250 31.82 4.85 -9.95
C ARG A 250 31.54 5.84 -11.08
N GLN A 251 30.28 6.20 -11.29
CA GLN A 251 29.89 7.18 -12.30
C GLN A 251 30.48 8.57 -12.00
N SER A 252 30.50 8.99 -10.72
CA SER A 252 31.16 10.23 -10.31
C SER A 252 32.65 10.21 -10.69
N VAL A 253 33.37 9.14 -10.33
CA VAL A 253 34.79 9.00 -10.65
C VAL A 253 35.03 8.93 -12.17
N GLU A 254 34.16 8.27 -12.93
CA GLU A 254 34.25 8.26 -14.39
C GLU A 254 34.06 9.64 -15.01
N ASN A 255 33.13 10.42 -14.48
CA ASN A 255 32.93 11.81 -14.90
C ASN A 255 34.17 12.66 -14.59
N ASP A 256 34.76 12.49 -13.41
CA ASP A 256 36.00 13.17 -13.03
C ASP A 256 37.17 12.78 -13.96
N ILE A 257 37.32 11.50 -14.29
CA ILE A 257 38.32 11.01 -15.26
C ILE A 257 38.08 11.63 -16.64
N HIS A 258 36.83 11.72 -17.10
CA HIS A 258 36.48 12.38 -18.35
C HIS A 258 36.84 13.87 -18.33
N GLY A 259 36.56 14.55 -17.22
CA GLY A 259 36.94 15.94 -17.01
C GLY A 259 38.46 16.14 -17.05
N LEU A 260 39.22 15.29 -16.37
CA LEU A 260 40.68 15.32 -16.37
C LEU A 260 41.26 15.07 -17.77
N ARG A 261 40.68 14.14 -18.55
CA ARG A 261 41.08 13.91 -19.95
C ARG A 261 40.86 15.16 -20.79
N LYS A 262 39.71 15.81 -20.64
CA LYS A 262 39.42 17.07 -21.33
C LYS A 262 40.42 18.16 -20.97
N VAL A 263 40.75 18.33 -19.69
CA VAL A 263 41.77 19.30 -19.26
C VAL A 263 43.13 18.97 -19.87
N ILE A 264 43.52 17.70 -19.95
CA ILE A 264 44.76 17.29 -20.63
C ILE A 264 44.71 17.69 -22.12
N ASP A 265 43.60 17.43 -22.81
CA ASP A 265 43.46 17.81 -24.22
C ASP A 265 43.49 19.33 -24.41
N ASP A 266 42.77 20.10 -23.60
CA ASP A 266 42.76 21.56 -23.62
C ASP A 266 44.17 22.13 -23.36
N THR A 267 44.88 21.61 -22.34
CA THR A 267 46.27 22.02 -22.08
C THR A 267 47.22 21.66 -23.22
N ASN A 268 47.04 20.50 -23.86
CA ASN A 268 47.83 20.11 -25.03
C ASN A 268 47.58 21.04 -26.23
N VAL A 269 46.33 21.45 -26.46
CA VAL A 269 46.00 22.44 -27.49
C VAL A 269 46.70 23.76 -27.19
N THR A 270 46.63 24.27 -25.95
CA THR A 270 47.33 25.51 -25.59
C THR A 270 48.85 25.40 -25.71
N ARG A 271 49.43 24.24 -25.37
CA ARG A 271 50.87 23.98 -25.55
C ARG A 271 51.25 24.04 -27.02
N LEU A 272 50.48 23.38 -27.89
CA LEU A 272 50.72 23.39 -29.34
C LEU A 272 50.59 24.80 -29.92
N GLN A 273 49.59 25.58 -29.48
CA GLN A 273 49.44 26.99 -29.88
C GLN A 273 50.67 27.81 -29.50
N LEU A 274 51.13 27.72 -28.26
CA LEU A 274 52.35 28.41 -27.81
C LEU A 274 53.60 27.94 -28.55
N GLU A 275 53.70 26.64 -28.88
CA GLU A 275 54.80 26.11 -29.71
C GLU A 275 54.79 26.73 -31.11
N THR A 276 53.62 26.87 -31.74
CA THR A 276 53.50 27.54 -33.05
C THR A 276 53.84 29.03 -32.98
N GLU A 277 53.45 29.74 -31.92
CA GLU A 277 53.84 31.15 -31.70
C GLU A 277 55.35 31.29 -31.51
N ILE A 278 55.97 30.38 -30.76
CA ILE A 278 57.44 30.34 -30.58
C ILE A 278 58.15 30.10 -31.92
N GLU A 279 57.63 29.20 -32.75
CA GLU A 279 58.18 28.94 -34.09
C GLU A 279 58.04 30.17 -35.00
N ALA A 280 56.88 30.81 -35.04
CA ALA A 280 56.65 32.04 -35.80
C ALA A 280 57.62 33.16 -35.37
N LEU A 281 57.77 33.40 -34.07
CA LEU A 281 58.71 34.40 -33.54
C LEU A 281 60.18 34.07 -33.87
N LYS A 282 60.55 32.78 -33.91
CA LYS A 282 61.89 32.36 -34.35
C LYS A 282 62.10 32.63 -35.84
N GLU A 283 61.09 32.38 -36.68
CA GLU A 283 61.14 32.69 -38.11
C GLU A 283 61.27 34.20 -38.34
N GLU A 284 60.50 35.03 -37.63
CA GLU A 284 60.63 36.49 -37.67
C GLU A 284 62.04 36.96 -37.27
N LEU A 285 62.59 36.39 -36.19
CA LEU A 285 63.94 36.72 -35.72
C LEU A 285 65.00 36.34 -36.77
N LEU A 286 64.88 35.16 -37.39
CA LEU A 286 65.76 34.73 -38.47
C LEU A 286 65.63 35.65 -39.70
N PHE A 287 64.41 36.03 -40.05
CA PHE A 287 64.12 36.96 -41.14
C PHE A 287 64.79 38.32 -40.89
N MET A 288 64.60 38.91 -39.70
CA MET A 288 65.22 40.19 -39.33
C MET A 288 66.75 40.13 -39.32
N LYS A 289 67.34 39.03 -38.84
CA LYS A 289 68.80 38.82 -38.90
C LYS A 289 69.33 38.74 -40.32
N LYS A 290 68.64 38.00 -41.19
CA LYS A 290 69.02 37.86 -42.60
C LYS A 290 68.90 39.20 -43.33
N ASN A 291 67.81 39.94 -43.11
CA ASN A 291 67.63 41.28 -43.67
C ASN A 291 68.75 42.23 -43.21
N HIS A 292 69.06 42.24 -41.89
CA HIS A 292 70.17 43.04 -41.38
C HIS A 292 71.53 42.64 -41.97
N GLU A 293 71.80 41.34 -42.12
CA GLU A 293 73.05 40.86 -42.74
C GLU A 293 73.15 41.26 -44.22
N GLU A 294 72.03 41.22 -44.96
CA GLU A 294 71.94 41.69 -46.34
C GLU A 294 72.15 43.21 -46.44
N GLU A 295 71.54 44.01 -45.56
CA GLU A 295 71.75 45.45 -45.46
C GLU A 295 73.20 45.80 -45.14
N VAL A 296 73.82 45.13 -44.16
CA VAL A 296 75.23 45.33 -43.79
C VAL A 296 76.14 44.95 -44.95
N LYS A 297 75.90 43.83 -45.64
CA LYS A 297 76.63 43.45 -46.86
C LYS A 297 76.43 44.48 -47.97
N GLY A 298 75.21 45.00 -48.14
CA GLY A 298 74.89 46.07 -49.08
C GLY A 298 75.71 47.34 -48.79
N LEU A 299 75.76 47.78 -47.54
CA LEU A 299 76.56 48.92 -47.09
C LEU A 299 78.07 48.66 -47.22
N GLN A 300 78.56 47.46 -46.87
CA GLN A 300 79.96 47.09 -47.06
C GLN A 300 80.35 47.05 -48.54
N ASN A 301 79.47 46.56 -49.42
CA ASN A 301 79.67 46.59 -50.86
C ASN A 301 79.64 48.03 -51.39
N GLN A 302 78.76 48.90 -50.88
CA GLN A 302 78.80 50.33 -51.20
C GLN A 302 80.13 50.96 -50.76
N ILE A 303 80.62 50.64 -49.55
CA ILE A 303 81.91 51.13 -49.04
C ILE A 303 83.08 50.59 -49.89
N ALA A 304 83.08 49.30 -50.24
CA ALA A 304 84.12 48.67 -51.05
C ALA A 304 84.12 49.16 -52.51
N ASN A 305 82.94 49.32 -53.11
CA ASN A 305 82.78 49.91 -54.44
C ASN A 305 83.06 51.41 -54.44
N SER A 306 83.02 52.08 -53.27
CA SER A 306 83.48 53.45 -53.06
C SER A 306 84.97 53.59 -52.76
N GLY A 307 85.76 52.53 -52.98
CA GLY A 307 87.21 52.65 -53.18
C GLY A 307 87.52 53.31 -54.52
N LEU A 308 87.09 54.56 -54.72
CA LEU A 308 87.34 55.31 -55.95
C LEU A 308 87.11 56.81 -55.74
N THR A 309 88.10 57.57 -56.23
CA THR A 309 88.12 59.00 -56.52
C THR A 309 86.74 59.57 -56.86
N VAL A 310 86.36 60.64 -56.17
CA VAL A 310 85.22 61.49 -56.52
C VAL A 310 85.56 62.25 -57.79
N GLU A 311 85.24 61.68 -58.96
CA GLU A 311 84.92 62.46 -60.15
C GLU A 311 83.41 62.40 -60.38
N LEU A 312 82.83 63.60 -60.43
CA LEU A 312 81.43 63.88 -60.70
C LEU A 312 81.12 63.56 -62.17
N ASP A 313 80.53 62.41 -62.45
CA ASP A 313 79.84 62.17 -63.71
C ASP A 313 78.34 62.42 -63.52
N ALA A 314 77.85 63.50 -64.14
CA ALA A 314 76.47 63.94 -64.06
C ALA A 314 75.62 63.08 -65.01
N PRO A 315 74.72 62.22 -64.50
CA PRO A 315 73.79 61.54 -65.38
C PRO A 315 72.85 62.58 -66.00
N LYS A 316 72.78 62.51 -67.33
CA LYS A 316 71.91 63.28 -68.22
C LYS A 316 70.56 63.57 -67.55
N SER A 317 70.17 64.84 -67.57
CA SER A 317 68.89 65.38 -67.12
C SER A 317 67.76 64.34 -67.21
N GLN A 318 67.48 63.67 -66.09
CA GLN A 318 66.20 62.97 -65.96
C GLN A 318 65.13 64.06 -65.98
N ASP A 319 64.11 63.86 -66.80
CA ASP A 319 62.92 64.72 -66.82
C ASP A 319 62.36 64.79 -65.40
N LEU A 320 62.63 65.89 -64.70
CA LEU A 320 62.09 66.15 -63.36
C LEU A 320 60.55 66.05 -63.37
N SER A 321 59.95 66.34 -64.53
CA SER A 321 58.52 66.14 -64.77
C SER A 321 58.10 64.67 -64.72
N LYS A 322 58.91 63.73 -65.22
CA LYS A 322 58.62 62.29 -65.12
C LYS A 322 58.82 61.79 -63.70
N ILE A 323 59.88 62.21 -63.00
CA ILE A 323 60.11 61.80 -61.60
C ILE A 323 59.01 62.34 -60.68
N MET A 324 58.64 63.62 -60.84
CA MET A 324 57.53 64.20 -60.07
C MET A 324 56.18 63.55 -60.40
N ALA A 325 55.98 63.10 -61.65
CA ALA A 325 54.79 62.33 -62.04
C ALA A 325 54.82 60.91 -61.46
N ASP A 326 55.97 60.23 -61.46
CA ASP A 326 56.15 58.90 -60.89
C ASP A 326 55.99 58.92 -59.36
N ILE A 327 56.52 59.93 -58.67
CA ILE A 327 56.33 60.11 -57.22
C ILE A 327 54.83 60.34 -56.92
N ARG A 328 54.14 61.19 -57.69
CA ARG A 328 52.69 61.37 -57.52
C ARG A 328 51.93 60.08 -57.79
N ALA A 329 52.25 59.35 -58.85
CA ALA A 329 51.64 58.06 -59.16
C ALA A 329 51.87 57.04 -58.05
N GLN A 330 53.06 56.99 -57.44
CA GLN A 330 53.35 56.14 -56.29
C GLN A 330 52.55 56.54 -55.04
N TYR A 331 52.39 57.84 -54.76
CA TYR A 331 51.55 58.31 -53.66
C TYR A 331 50.07 58.05 -53.89
N ASP A 332 49.57 58.25 -55.12
CA ASP A 332 48.19 57.95 -55.50
C ASP A 332 47.92 56.44 -55.40
N GLU A 333 48.86 55.60 -55.86
CA GLU A 333 48.78 54.14 -55.74
C GLU A 333 48.84 53.70 -54.27
N LEU A 334 49.71 54.29 -53.45
CA LEU A 334 49.79 53.98 -52.01
C LEU A 334 48.52 54.43 -51.27
N ALA A 335 47.99 55.61 -51.57
CA ALA A 335 46.74 56.09 -51.00
C ALA A 335 45.55 55.21 -51.40
N GLN A 336 45.53 54.73 -52.65
CA GLN A 336 44.52 53.79 -53.11
C GLN A 336 44.66 52.42 -52.41
N LYS A 337 45.87 51.86 -52.32
CA LYS A 337 46.13 50.62 -51.58
C LYS A 337 45.72 50.72 -50.12
N ASN A 338 46.11 51.79 -49.43
CA ASN A 338 45.71 52.03 -48.03
C ASN A 338 44.19 52.09 -47.88
N ARG A 339 43.49 52.72 -48.82
CA ARG A 339 42.02 52.78 -48.80
C ARG A 339 41.39 51.41 -49.00
N GLU A 340 41.88 50.64 -49.97
CA GLU A 340 41.41 49.27 -50.23
C GLU A 340 41.72 48.33 -49.06
N GLU A 341 42.87 48.46 -48.42
CA GLU A 341 43.24 47.70 -47.22
C GLU A 341 42.37 48.05 -46.02
N LEU A 342 42.08 49.33 -45.80
CA LEU A 342 41.13 49.80 -44.77
C LEU A 342 39.71 49.26 -45.04
N ASP A 343 39.22 49.37 -46.27
CA ASP A 343 37.89 48.89 -46.64
C ASP A 343 37.79 47.36 -46.45
N LYS A 344 38.84 46.60 -46.83
CA LYS A 344 38.92 45.15 -46.57
C LYS A 344 38.95 44.82 -45.09
N TYR A 345 39.78 45.51 -44.32
CA TYR A 345 39.91 45.32 -42.88
C TYR A 345 38.57 45.57 -42.17
N TRP A 346 37.91 46.69 -42.46
CA TRP A 346 36.61 47.00 -41.86
C TRP A 346 35.50 46.07 -42.34
N SER A 347 35.50 45.68 -43.62
CA SER A 347 34.53 44.71 -44.14
C SER A 347 34.69 43.36 -43.45
N GLN A 348 35.93 42.87 -43.31
CA GLN A 348 36.23 41.64 -42.59
C GLN A 348 35.79 41.74 -41.12
N GLN A 349 36.07 42.85 -40.43
CA GLN A 349 35.69 43.02 -39.04
C GLN A 349 34.18 43.06 -38.83
N ILE A 350 33.43 43.65 -39.78
CA ILE A 350 31.97 43.64 -39.77
C ILE A 350 31.45 42.23 -40.05
N GLU A 351 32.04 41.49 -40.99
CA GLU A 351 31.64 40.11 -41.29
C GLU A 351 31.90 39.17 -40.10
N GLU A 352 33.07 39.25 -39.48
CA GLU A 352 33.40 38.50 -38.26
C GLU A 352 32.47 38.87 -37.10
N SER A 353 32.22 40.17 -36.88
CA SER A 353 31.29 40.60 -35.83
C SER A 353 29.85 40.15 -36.10
N THR A 354 29.37 40.24 -37.33
CA THR A 354 28.00 39.83 -37.70
C THR A 354 27.82 38.32 -37.62
N THR A 355 28.82 37.53 -38.04
CA THR A 355 28.80 36.07 -37.85
C THR A 355 28.77 35.70 -36.37
N VAL A 356 29.60 36.31 -35.52
CA VAL A 356 29.57 36.07 -34.06
C VAL A 356 28.25 36.48 -33.43
N VAL A 357 27.68 37.63 -33.82
CA VAL A 357 26.38 38.08 -33.28
C VAL A 357 25.26 37.13 -33.71
N THR A 358 25.28 36.64 -34.95
CA THR A 358 24.26 35.70 -35.44
C THR A 358 24.37 34.32 -34.82
N THR A 359 25.58 33.82 -34.56
CA THR A 359 25.77 32.54 -33.86
C THR A 359 25.36 32.66 -32.39
N GLN A 360 25.79 33.71 -31.69
CA GLN A 360 25.41 33.94 -30.30
C GLN A 360 23.90 34.14 -30.12
N THR A 361 23.25 34.87 -31.03
CA THR A 361 21.78 35.02 -30.97
C THR A 361 21.05 33.71 -31.24
N ALA A 362 21.55 32.85 -32.11
CA ALA A 362 21.00 31.52 -32.33
C ALA A 362 21.17 30.62 -31.09
N GLU A 363 22.36 30.61 -30.47
CA GLU A 363 22.65 29.86 -29.25
C GLU A 363 21.79 30.33 -28.06
N ILE A 364 21.62 31.65 -27.90
CA ILE A 364 20.72 32.22 -26.89
C ILE A 364 19.28 31.77 -27.15
N GLY A 365 18.83 31.78 -28.41
CA GLY A 365 17.49 31.30 -28.77
C GLY A 365 17.28 29.82 -28.42
N GLU A 366 18.25 28.95 -28.70
CA GLU A 366 18.20 27.54 -28.32
C GLU A 366 18.18 27.35 -26.81
N ALA A 367 19.02 28.09 -26.08
CA ALA A 367 19.03 28.08 -24.61
C ALA A 367 17.70 28.56 -24.02
N GLU A 368 17.08 29.60 -24.58
CA GLU A 368 15.76 30.07 -24.18
C GLU A 368 14.67 29.01 -24.43
N MET A 369 14.68 28.35 -25.59
CA MET A 369 13.73 27.28 -25.89
C MET A 369 13.86 26.13 -24.90
N THR A 370 15.07 25.63 -24.65
CA THR A 370 15.32 24.53 -23.70
C THR A 370 14.92 24.92 -22.27
N LEU A 371 15.18 26.16 -21.85
CA LEU A 371 14.72 26.70 -20.57
C LEU A 371 13.18 26.71 -20.47
N THR A 372 12.47 27.12 -21.53
CA THR A 372 11.00 27.11 -21.51
C THR A 372 10.43 25.69 -21.49
N GLU A 373 11.07 24.74 -22.17
CA GLU A 373 10.65 23.34 -22.15
C GLU A 373 10.89 22.69 -20.78
N LEU A 374 12.05 22.96 -20.16
CA LEU A 374 12.32 22.53 -18.78
C LEU A 374 11.32 23.13 -17.79
N ARG A 375 10.94 24.40 -17.95
CA ARG A 375 9.88 25.01 -17.12
C ARG A 375 8.53 24.33 -17.31
N ARG A 376 8.13 24.01 -18.55
CA ARG A 376 6.87 23.28 -18.82
C ARG A 376 6.87 21.88 -18.23
N THR A 377 7.98 21.15 -18.37
CA THR A 377 8.11 19.81 -17.79
C THR A 377 8.10 19.84 -16.26
N ALA A 378 8.79 20.81 -15.64
CA ALA A 378 8.75 21.02 -14.19
C ALA A 378 7.32 21.31 -13.68
N GLN A 379 6.60 22.22 -14.33
CA GLN A 379 5.20 22.53 -13.99
C GLN A 379 4.28 21.30 -14.15
N SER A 380 4.45 20.51 -15.22
CA SER A 380 3.70 19.27 -15.43
C SER A 380 3.97 18.25 -14.32
N LEU A 381 5.24 18.08 -13.92
CA LEU A 381 5.61 17.21 -12.81
C LEU A 381 5.05 17.69 -11.47
N GLU A 382 5.02 18.99 -11.22
CA GLU A 382 4.44 19.58 -10.01
C GLU A 382 2.93 19.33 -9.93
N ILE A 383 2.19 19.53 -11.04
CA ILE A 383 0.77 19.20 -11.14
C ILE A 383 0.52 17.71 -10.89
N ASN A 384 1.34 16.84 -11.49
CA ASN A 384 1.25 15.39 -11.27
C ASN A 384 1.49 15.05 -9.80
N LEU A 385 2.47 15.67 -9.16
CA LEU A 385 2.78 15.48 -7.75
C LEU A 385 1.57 15.88 -6.88
N ASP A 386 1.00 17.05 -7.11
CA ASP A 386 -0.17 17.52 -6.36
C ASP A 386 -1.40 16.66 -6.60
N SER A 387 -1.59 16.15 -7.82
CA SER A 387 -2.65 15.19 -8.13
C SER A 387 -2.50 13.89 -7.32
N MET A 388 -1.27 13.39 -7.17
CA MET A 388 -0.96 12.19 -6.39
C MET A 388 -1.11 12.43 -4.89
N ARG A 389 -0.72 13.62 -4.39
CA ARG A 389 -0.98 14.04 -3.00
C ARG A 389 -2.48 14.07 -2.69
N ASN A 390 -3.28 14.63 -3.60
CA ASN A 390 -4.73 14.68 -3.47
C ASN A 390 -5.36 13.27 -3.49
N LEU A 391 -4.90 12.40 -4.41
CA LEU A 391 -5.35 11.02 -4.46
C LEU A 391 -5.03 10.29 -3.15
N LYS A 392 -3.80 10.40 -2.65
CA LYS A 392 -3.39 9.84 -1.36
C LYS A 392 -4.30 10.31 -0.24
N ALA A 393 -4.53 11.62 -0.11
CA ALA A 393 -5.40 12.18 0.92
C ALA A 393 -6.84 11.64 0.83
N SER A 394 -7.38 11.48 -0.39
CA SER A 394 -8.71 10.90 -0.59
C SER A 394 -8.80 9.42 -0.17
N LEU A 395 -7.76 8.63 -0.46
CA LEU A 395 -7.69 7.22 -0.07
C LEU A 395 -7.54 7.06 1.44
N GLU A 396 -6.71 7.88 2.09
CA GLU A 396 -6.60 7.90 3.55
C GLU A 396 -7.92 8.29 4.22
N ASN A 397 -8.65 9.26 3.67
CA ASN A 397 -9.97 9.63 4.18
C ASN A 397 -10.98 8.50 4.01
N SER A 398 -11.00 7.84 2.86
CA SER A 398 -11.85 6.66 2.64
C SER A 398 -11.50 5.52 3.60
N LEU A 399 -10.22 5.32 3.92
CA LEU A 399 -9.79 4.32 4.90
C LEU A 399 -10.33 4.68 6.29
N ARG A 400 -10.14 5.93 6.75
CA ARG A 400 -10.68 6.41 8.03
C ARG A 400 -12.20 6.30 8.12
N GLU A 401 -12.92 6.61 7.04
CA GLU A 401 -14.37 6.44 6.96
C GLU A 401 -14.80 4.97 7.09
N VAL A 402 -14.07 4.05 6.47
CA VAL A 402 -14.36 2.62 6.57
C VAL A 402 -14.04 2.09 7.97
N GLU A 403 -12.89 2.48 8.54
CA GLU A 403 -12.51 2.13 9.91
C GLU A 403 -13.54 2.62 10.93
N THR A 404 -13.95 3.89 10.85
CA THR A 404 -14.97 4.46 11.74
C THR A 404 -16.32 3.73 11.61
N ARG A 405 -16.75 3.40 10.38
CA ARG A 405 -17.96 2.58 10.17
C ARG A 405 -17.84 1.20 10.83
N TYR A 406 -16.70 0.52 10.71
CA TYR A 406 -16.51 -0.78 11.34
C TYR A 406 -16.46 -0.68 12.87
N VAL A 407 -15.82 0.35 13.43
CA VAL A 407 -15.84 0.61 14.87
C VAL A 407 -17.27 0.79 15.36
N MET A 408 -18.09 1.60 14.67
CA MET A 408 -19.50 1.78 15.02
C MET A 408 -20.30 0.47 14.92
N GLN A 409 -20.09 -0.34 13.88
CA GLN A 409 -20.76 -1.63 13.74
C GLN A 409 -20.36 -2.60 14.86
N MET A 410 -19.09 -2.62 15.25
CA MET A 410 -18.61 -3.44 16.37
C MET A 410 -19.22 -2.97 17.69
N GLU A 411 -19.30 -1.67 17.93
CA GLU A 411 -19.94 -1.11 19.12
C GLU A 411 -21.44 -1.47 19.16
N GLN A 412 -22.15 -1.39 18.03
CA GLN A 412 -23.55 -1.81 17.93
C GLN A 412 -23.74 -3.31 18.24
N LEU A 413 -22.92 -4.17 17.64
CA LEU A 413 -22.96 -5.61 17.89
C LEU A 413 -22.62 -5.94 19.36
N ASN A 414 -21.63 -5.26 19.93
CA ASN A 414 -21.27 -5.40 21.34
C ASN A 414 -22.43 -4.96 22.25
N GLY A 415 -23.13 -3.87 21.90
CA GLY A 415 -24.33 -3.44 22.61
C GLY A 415 -25.45 -4.49 22.60
N VAL A 416 -25.72 -5.11 21.44
CA VAL A 416 -26.70 -6.20 21.33
C VAL A 416 -26.26 -7.42 22.15
N LEU A 417 -24.97 -7.76 22.12
CA LEU A 417 -24.42 -8.87 22.90
C LEU A 417 -24.63 -8.63 24.40
N LEU A 418 -24.25 -7.46 24.92
CA LEU A 418 -24.43 -7.10 26.32
C LEU A 418 -25.91 -7.11 26.74
N HIS A 419 -26.81 -6.65 25.87
CA HIS A 419 -28.25 -6.70 26.13
C HIS A 419 -28.75 -8.14 26.25
N LEU A 420 -28.39 -9.02 25.31
CA LEU A 420 -28.76 -10.45 25.35
C LEU A 420 -28.15 -11.17 26.55
N GLU A 421 -26.91 -10.86 26.92
CA GLU A 421 -26.28 -11.39 28.13
C GLU A 421 -27.05 -10.97 29.39
N SER A 422 -27.50 -9.72 29.46
CA SER A 422 -28.34 -9.22 30.54
C SER A 422 -29.67 -9.96 30.60
N GLU A 423 -30.38 -10.12 29.47
CA GLU A 423 -31.65 -10.87 29.41
C GLU A 423 -31.47 -12.34 29.85
N LEU A 424 -30.38 -12.97 29.43
CA LEU A 424 -30.05 -14.34 29.81
C LEU A 424 -29.76 -14.42 31.32
N SER A 425 -29.03 -13.46 31.88
CA SER A 425 -28.80 -13.40 33.33
C SER A 425 -30.10 -13.22 34.12
N GLN A 426 -31.01 -12.38 33.62
CA GLN A 426 -32.30 -12.10 34.24
C GLN A 426 -33.21 -13.34 34.20
N THR A 427 -33.32 -14.03 33.06
CA THR A 427 -34.13 -15.25 32.94
C THR A 427 -33.59 -16.38 33.82
N ARG A 428 -32.26 -16.51 33.97
CA ARG A 428 -31.66 -17.45 34.93
C ARG A 428 -32.01 -17.11 36.37
N ALA A 429 -31.92 -15.84 36.77
CA ALA A 429 -32.26 -15.39 38.12
C ALA A 429 -33.76 -15.64 38.41
N GLU A 430 -34.62 -15.36 37.45
CA GLU A 430 -36.06 -15.63 37.54
C GLU A 430 -36.36 -17.13 37.65
N GLY A 431 -35.70 -17.98 36.85
CA GLY A 431 -35.83 -19.44 36.96
C GLY A 431 -35.36 -19.97 38.32
N GLN A 432 -34.27 -19.41 38.87
CA GLN A 432 -33.80 -19.75 40.21
C GLN A 432 -34.79 -19.32 41.30
N ARG A 433 -35.39 -18.13 41.18
CA ARG A 433 -36.43 -17.64 42.09
C ARG A 433 -37.65 -18.56 42.06
N GLN A 434 -38.13 -18.92 40.87
CA GLN A 434 -39.26 -19.84 40.72
C GLN A 434 -38.95 -21.21 41.34
N ALA A 435 -37.75 -21.76 41.13
CA ALA A 435 -37.34 -23.02 41.74
C ALA A 435 -37.40 -22.98 43.28
N GLN A 436 -36.96 -21.87 43.89
CA GLN A 436 -37.05 -21.66 45.34
C GLN A 436 -38.51 -21.57 45.82
N GLU A 437 -39.37 -20.87 45.08
CA GLU A 437 -40.80 -20.76 45.39
C GLU A 437 -41.50 -22.13 45.30
N TYR A 438 -41.17 -22.94 44.28
CA TYR A 438 -41.69 -24.31 44.14
C TYR A 438 -41.20 -25.23 45.26
N GLU A 439 -39.94 -25.13 45.66
CA GLU A 439 -39.39 -25.88 46.80
C GLU A 439 -40.10 -25.50 48.10
N ALA A 440 -40.33 -24.20 48.34
CA ALA A 440 -41.08 -23.73 49.50
C ALA A 440 -42.52 -24.25 49.50
N LEU A 441 -43.21 -24.23 48.36
CA LEU A 441 -44.56 -24.76 48.22
C LEU A 441 -44.61 -26.28 48.43
N LEU A 442 -43.63 -27.02 47.91
CA LEU A 442 -43.49 -28.45 48.13
C LEU A 442 -43.31 -28.75 49.63
N ASN A 443 -42.47 -27.98 50.33
CA ASN A 443 -42.29 -28.12 51.77
C ASN A 443 -43.58 -27.89 52.55
N VAL A 444 -44.40 -26.91 52.16
CA VAL A 444 -45.73 -26.69 52.76
C VAL A 444 -46.67 -27.85 52.45
N LYS A 445 -46.70 -28.34 51.20
CA LYS A 445 -47.51 -29.51 50.80
C LYS A 445 -47.16 -30.74 51.65
N VAL A 446 -45.89 -31.05 51.82
CA VAL A 446 -45.42 -32.18 52.63
C VAL A 446 -45.87 -32.03 54.09
N LYS A 447 -45.82 -30.82 54.65
CA LYS A 447 -46.34 -30.56 56.01
C LYS A 447 -47.85 -30.79 56.11
N LEU A 448 -48.63 -30.27 55.15
CA LEU A 448 -50.08 -30.46 55.12
C LEU A 448 -50.47 -31.93 54.91
N GLU A 449 -49.72 -32.68 54.08
CA GLU A 449 -49.93 -34.12 53.90
C GLU A 449 -49.67 -34.89 55.20
N ALA A 450 -48.66 -34.49 55.98
CA ALA A 450 -48.41 -35.06 57.29
C ALA A 450 -49.55 -34.75 58.28
N GLU A 451 -50.06 -33.51 58.30
CA GLU A 451 -51.24 -33.13 59.11
C GLU A 451 -52.51 -33.90 58.69
N ILE A 452 -52.77 -34.07 57.40
CA ILE A 452 -53.90 -34.88 56.93
C ILE A 452 -53.74 -36.34 57.35
N ALA A 453 -52.53 -36.89 57.29
CA ALA A 453 -52.26 -38.25 57.73
C ALA A 453 -52.51 -38.42 59.24
N THR A 454 -52.11 -37.45 60.08
CA THR A 454 -52.43 -37.48 61.51
C THR A 454 -53.93 -37.34 61.78
N TYR A 455 -54.62 -36.45 61.05
CA TYR A 455 -56.08 -36.33 61.15
C TYR A 455 -56.81 -37.62 60.73
N ARG A 456 -56.37 -38.29 59.65
CA ARG A 456 -56.94 -39.58 59.23
C ARG A 456 -56.73 -40.66 60.29
N ARG A 457 -55.52 -40.76 60.86
CA ARG A 457 -55.23 -41.67 61.96
C ARG A 457 -56.18 -41.44 63.15
N LEU A 458 -56.38 -40.18 63.55
CA LEU A 458 -57.32 -39.81 64.64
C LEU A 458 -58.79 -40.18 64.36
N LEU A 459 -59.20 -40.19 63.09
CA LEU A 459 -60.57 -40.49 62.66
C LEU A 459 -60.81 -42.00 62.45
N GLU A 460 -59.80 -42.72 61.97
CA GLU A 460 -59.86 -44.17 61.70
C GLU A 460 -59.58 -44.99 62.98
N ASP A 461 -58.64 -44.55 63.82
CA ASP A 461 -58.32 -45.16 65.12
C ASP A 461 -59.13 -44.45 66.22
N GLY A 462 -60.42 -44.79 66.33
CA GLY A 462 -61.34 -44.22 67.32
C GLY A 462 -61.08 -44.63 68.78
N GLU A 463 -60.01 -45.37 69.07
CA GLU A 463 -59.65 -45.82 70.43
C GLU A 463 -58.13 -45.71 70.63
N ASP A 464 -57.72 -45.00 71.69
CA ASP A 464 -56.35 -44.84 72.22
C ASP A 464 -55.37 -43.84 71.57
N PHE A 465 -55.75 -42.55 71.45
CA PHE A 465 -54.75 -41.49 71.28
C PHE A 465 -54.07 -41.16 72.62
N SER A 466 -52.96 -41.84 72.95
CA SER A 466 -52.12 -41.52 74.10
C SER A 466 -51.25 -40.28 73.83
N LEU A 467 -51.24 -39.33 74.77
CA LEU A 467 -50.45 -38.07 74.75
C LEU A 467 -48.94 -38.29 74.52
N THR A 468 -48.44 -39.52 74.67
CA THR A 468 -47.03 -39.90 74.46
C THR A 468 -46.59 -39.85 73.00
N ASP A 469 -47.47 -40.14 72.03
CA ASP A 469 -47.09 -40.25 70.61
C ASP A 469 -46.81 -38.88 69.94
N ALA A 470 -47.39 -37.80 70.48
CA ALA A 470 -47.13 -36.42 70.03
C ALA A 470 -45.76 -35.88 70.49
N LEU A 471 -45.19 -36.45 71.56
CA LEU A 471 -43.90 -36.03 72.11
C LEU A 471 -42.72 -36.71 71.39
N ASP A 472 -42.89 -37.95 70.93
CA ASP A 472 -41.83 -38.68 70.22
C ASP A 472 -41.62 -38.17 68.79
N SER A 473 -42.65 -37.64 68.14
CA SER A 473 -42.53 -37.03 66.81
C SER A 473 -41.81 -35.67 66.81
N SER A 474 -41.65 -35.03 67.97
CA SER A 474 -40.90 -33.77 68.12
C SER A 474 -39.39 -33.97 68.38
N SER A 475 -38.93 -35.18 68.72
CA SER A 475 -37.55 -35.45 69.16
C SER A 475 -36.59 -35.89 68.05
N SER A 476 -37.08 -36.13 66.82
CA SER A 476 -36.27 -36.62 65.70
C SER A 476 -36.22 -35.65 64.52
N ILE A 477 -35.80 -34.41 64.77
CA ILE A 477 -35.32 -33.50 63.71
C ILE A 477 -33.80 -33.46 63.83
N GLN A 478 -33.10 -34.31 63.07
CA GLN A 478 -31.65 -34.23 62.91
C GLN A 478 -31.33 -33.24 61.80
N THR A 479 -30.75 -32.09 62.15
CA THR A 479 -30.29 -31.10 61.18
C THR A 479 -28.94 -31.54 60.62
N ILE A 480 -28.93 -32.08 59.41
CA ILE A 480 -27.71 -32.42 58.68
C ILE A 480 -27.26 -31.17 57.91
N GLN A 481 -26.17 -30.54 58.34
CA GLN A 481 -25.52 -29.47 57.56
C GLN A 481 -24.57 -30.11 56.54
N LYS A 482 -24.91 -30.00 55.26
CA LYS A 482 -24.05 -30.37 54.14
C LYS A 482 -23.44 -29.11 53.54
N THR A 483 -22.12 -28.97 53.65
CA THR A 483 -21.38 -27.85 53.07
C THR A 483 -20.60 -28.35 51.87
N THR A 484 -20.98 -27.90 50.68
CA THR A 484 -20.31 -28.23 49.42
C THR A 484 -19.46 -27.05 48.99
N THR A 485 -18.14 -27.19 49.03
CA THR A 485 -17.20 -26.19 48.51
C THR A 485 -16.73 -26.60 47.13
N ARG A 486 -17.01 -25.77 46.12
CA ARG A 486 -16.67 -26.00 44.72
C ARG A 486 -15.66 -24.95 44.25
N ARG A 487 -14.52 -25.38 43.72
CA ARG A 487 -13.50 -24.49 43.13
C ARG A 487 -13.59 -24.50 41.62
N ILE A 488 -13.88 -23.33 41.03
CA ILE A 488 -14.08 -23.15 39.58
C ILE A 488 -12.95 -22.27 39.03
N VAL A 489 -12.30 -22.74 37.96
CA VAL A 489 -11.33 -21.96 37.17
C VAL A 489 -11.73 -22.11 35.70
N ASP A 490 -11.82 -20.99 34.97
CA ASP A 490 -12.21 -20.93 33.54
C ASP A 490 -13.50 -21.69 33.18
N GLY A 491 -14.53 -21.58 34.02
CA GLY A 491 -15.85 -22.15 33.76
C GLY A 491 -15.96 -23.67 33.88
N LYS A 492 -14.89 -24.38 34.28
CA LYS A 492 -14.92 -25.82 34.60
C LYS A 492 -14.61 -26.08 36.08
N VAL A 493 -15.34 -27.04 36.66
CA VAL A 493 -15.20 -27.45 38.06
C VAL A 493 -13.99 -28.36 38.19
N VAL A 494 -12.95 -27.90 38.90
CA VAL A 494 -11.67 -28.62 39.03
C VAL A 494 -11.63 -29.50 40.28
N SER A 495 -12.36 -29.13 41.34
CA SER A 495 -12.57 -30.00 42.50
C SER A 495 -13.86 -29.67 43.25
N GLU A 496 -14.49 -30.70 43.80
CA GLU A 496 -15.69 -30.61 44.62
C GLU A 496 -15.50 -31.49 45.86
N THR A 497 -15.53 -30.86 47.04
CA THR A 497 -15.44 -31.54 48.33
C THR A 497 -16.74 -31.34 49.09
N ASN A 498 -17.33 -32.45 49.54
CA ASN A 498 -18.61 -32.50 50.24
C ASN A 498 -18.37 -32.92 51.69
N ASP A 499 -18.50 -31.99 52.62
CA ASP A 499 -18.47 -32.28 54.06
C ASP A 499 -19.89 -32.30 54.62
N THR A 500 -20.22 -33.38 55.33
CA THR A 500 -21.53 -33.53 56.00
C THR A 500 -21.29 -33.62 57.50
N LYS A 501 -21.82 -32.65 58.25
CA LYS A 501 -21.84 -32.69 59.71
C LYS A 501 -23.27 -32.87 60.20
N VAL A 502 -23.49 -33.97 60.92
CA VAL A 502 -24.76 -34.24 61.60
C VAL A 502 -24.70 -33.56 62.95
N LEU A 503 -25.46 -32.48 63.12
CA LEU A 503 -25.60 -31.79 64.39
C LEU A 503 -26.81 -32.37 65.11
N ARG A 504 -26.55 -33.20 66.12
CA ARG A 504 -27.57 -33.69 67.06
C ARG A 504 -27.72 -32.62 68.13
N ARG A 505 -28.94 -32.09 68.30
CA ARG A 505 -29.22 -31.13 69.38
C ARG A 505 -29.40 -31.86 70.69
#